data_AF-A0A0K8Q122-F1
#
_entry.id   AF-A0A0K8Q122-F1
#
_cell.length_a   1.000
_cell.length_b   1.000
_cell.length_c   1.000
_cell.angle_alpha   90.00
_cell.angle_beta   90.00
_cell.angle_gamma   90.00
#
_symmetry.space_group_name_H-M   'P 1'
#
loop_
_entity.id
_entity.type
_entity.pdbx_description
1 polymer ?
#
loop_
_entity_poly.entity_id
_entity_poly.type
_entity_poly.pdbx_seq_one_letter_code
_entity_poly.pdbx_strand_id
1 'polypeptide(L)'
;MPVDGATAGHIYAAIGLKDTTTGDTLCDPANQIVLESMSFPEPVISVAIEPNTKGDQEKLSTAIQKLSAEDPTFQVSLNEDTGQTIIAGMGELHLDILVDRMRREFKVEANVGKPQVAYRETIKRAVERHDYTHKKQTGGSGQFAKIQIAIAPLDTSEGEMYEFENKVTGGRIPREYIPSVDAGIQDALNDGVLAGYPVVGIKRR
;
A
#
# COMPACT_ATOMS: atom_id res chain seq x y z
N MET A 1 -39.95 -17.12 11.19
CA MET A 1 -40.61 -18.25 10.49
C MET A 1 -40.17 -18.19 9.04
N PRO A 2 -39.85 -19.33 8.39
CA PRO A 2 -39.64 -19.34 6.95
C PRO A 2 -40.93 -18.86 6.25
N VAL A 3 -40.77 -18.05 5.22
CA VAL A 3 -41.86 -17.51 4.40
C VAL A 3 -41.73 -18.07 2.99
N ASP A 4 -42.84 -18.50 2.38
CA ASP A 4 -42.85 -19.16 1.07
C ASP A 4 -42.70 -18.18 -0.11
N GLY A 5 -42.79 -16.87 0.14
CA GLY A 5 -42.68 -15.85 -0.91
C GLY A 5 -42.25 -14.49 -0.37
N ALA A 6 -41.55 -13.74 -1.23
CA ALA A 6 -41.15 -12.37 -0.97
C ALA A 6 -42.00 -11.41 -1.82
N THR A 7 -42.45 -10.31 -1.22
CA THR A 7 -43.21 -9.25 -1.91
C THR A 7 -42.44 -7.94 -1.87
N ALA A 8 -42.66 -7.08 -2.87
CA ALA A 8 -41.98 -5.79 -2.96
C ALA A 8 -42.31 -4.90 -1.74
N GLY A 9 -41.31 -4.19 -1.23
CA GLY A 9 -41.44 -3.26 -0.09
C GLY A 9 -41.17 -3.88 1.28
N HIS A 10 -40.92 -5.19 1.38
CA HIS A 10 -40.57 -5.86 2.63
C HIS A 10 -39.08 -6.29 2.66
N ILE A 11 -38.52 -6.37 3.86
CA ILE A 11 -37.14 -6.83 4.09
C ILE A 11 -37.18 -8.30 4.48
N TYR A 12 -36.49 -9.13 3.70
CA TYR A 12 -36.36 -10.57 3.93
C TYR A 12 -34.88 -10.96 4.04
N ALA A 13 -34.59 -12.01 4.81
CA ALA A 13 -33.28 -12.63 4.85
C ALA A 13 -33.31 -13.93 4.04
N ALA A 14 -32.53 -14.00 2.97
CA ALA A 14 -32.35 -15.21 2.18
C ALA A 14 -31.16 -16.00 2.72
N ILE A 15 -31.34 -17.31 2.91
CA ILE A 15 -30.27 -18.21 3.36
C ILE A 15 -29.87 -19.10 2.17
N GLY A 16 -28.57 -19.27 1.95
CA GLY A 16 -28.03 -20.18 0.92
C GLY A 16 -27.52 -19.50 -0.36
N LEU A 17 -27.43 -18.18 -0.38
CA LEU A 17 -26.71 -17.43 -1.42
C LEU A 17 -25.21 -17.65 -1.23
N LYS A 18 -24.51 -18.01 -2.32
CA LYS A 18 -23.06 -18.31 -2.28
C LYS A 18 -22.20 -17.09 -2.59
N ASP A 19 -22.59 -16.33 -3.60
CA ASP A 19 -21.77 -15.27 -4.19
C ASP A 19 -22.45 -13.90 -4.10
N THR A 20 -23.29 -13.69 -3.07
CA THR A 20 -23.99 -12.41 -2.87
C THR A 20 -23.43 -11.73 -1.63
N THR A 21 -22.97 -10.50 -1.82
CA THR A 21 -22.37 -9.65 -0.78
C THR A 21 -23.23 -8.42 -0.51
N THR A 22 -22.88 -7.67 0.53
CA THR A 22 -23.59 -6.44 0.89
C THR A 22 -23.48 -5.40 -0.23
N GLY A 23 -24.62 -5.01 -0.81
CA GLY A 23 -24.70 -4.04 -1.89
C GLY A 23 -25.06 -4.64 -3.26
N ASP A 24 -25.10 -5.97 -3.39
CA ASP A 24 -25.49 -6.63 -4.62
C ASP A 24 -27.01 -6.56 -4.87
N THR A 25 -27.37 -6.43 -6.14
CA THR A 25 -28.77 -6.41 -6.58
C THR A 25 -29.21 -7.79 -7.05
N LEU A 26 -30.22 -8.37 -6.41
CA LEU A 26 -30.90 -9.57 -6.89
C LEU A 26 -32.07 -9.16 -7.79
N CYS A 27 -32.01 -9.57 -9.07
CA CYS A 27 -33.02 -9.25 -10.08
C CYS A 27 -33.53 -10.50 -10.80
N ASP A 28 -34.61 -10.33 -11.59
CA ASP A 28 -35.17 -11.38 -12.42
C ASP A 28 -34.17 -11.73 -13.56
N PRO A 29 -33.89 -13.03 -13.83
CA PRO A 29 -32.96 -13.42 -14.87
C PRO A 29 -33.31 -12.89 -16.27
N ALA A 30 -34.60 -12.67 -16.56
CA ALA A 30 -35.08 -12.16 -17.83
C ALA A 30 -35.04 -10.62 -17.91
N ASN A 31 -34.90 -9.93 -16.78
CA ASN A 31 -34.87 -8.47 -16.73
C ASN A 31 -33.80 -7.99 -15.73
N GLN A 32 -32.56 -7.99 -16.21
CA GLN A 32 -31.40 -7.61 -15.42
C GLN A 32 -31.40 -6.10 -15.16
N ILE A 33 -31.41 -5.73 -13.89
CA ILE A 33 -31.35 -4.34 -13.45
C ILE A 33 -30.28 -4.27 -12.35
N VAL A 34 -29.38 -3.29 -12.48
CA VAL A 34 -28.40 -2.96 -11.45
C VAL A 34 -28.93 -1.73 -10.72
N LEU A 35 -29.21 -1.87 -9.42
CA LEU A 35 -29.55 -0.73 -8.58
C LEU A 35 -28.28 0.03 -8.17
N GLU A 36 -28.45 1.25 -7.69
CA GLU A 36 -27.32 2.08 -7.23
C GLU A 36 -26.50 1.35 -6.18
N SER A 37 -25.22 1.18 -6.47
CA SER A 37 -24.25 0.59 -5.57
C SER A 37 -23.96 1.56 -4.42
N MET A 38 -23.97 1.04 -3.19
CA MET A 38 -23.58 1.82 -2.02
C MET A 38 -22.08 2.12 -2.10
N SER A 39 -21.72 3.41 -2.11
CA SER A 39 -20.34 3.84 -1.91
C SER A 39 -20.01 3.81 -0.41
N PHE A 40 -19.09 2.95 0.00
CA PHE A 40 -18.59 2.95 1.37
C PHE A 40 -17.54 4.05 1.54
N PRO A 41 -17.60 4.84 2.64
CA PRO A 41 -16.58 5.84 2.92
C PRO A 41 -15.23 5.17 3.22
N GLU A 42 -14.13 5.90 2.97
CA GLU A 42 -12.80 5.42 3.31
C GLU A 42 -12.64 5.26 4.84
N PRO A 43 -11.99 4.19 5.30
CA PRO A 43 -11.76 3.95 6.72
C PRO A 43 -10.89 5.05 7.33
N VAL A 44 -11.27 5.52 8.51
CA VAL A 44 -10.65 6.68 9.17
C VAL A 44 -9.50 6.28 10.11
N ILE A 45 -9.52 5.04 10.61
CA ILE A 45 -8.54 4.51 11.55
C ILE A 45 -7.94 3.22 11.00
N SER A 46 -6.62 3.11 11.10
CA SER A 46 -5.85 1.91 10.80
C SER A 46 -5.08 1.45 12.03
N VAL A 47 -4.94 0.13 12.17
CA VAL A 47 -4.32 -0.55 13.30
C VAL A 47 -3.52 -1.74 12.77
N ALA A 48 -2.34 -2.00 13.33
CA ALA A 48 -1.57 -3.18 12.99
C ALA A 48 -2.01 -4.37 13.86
N ILE A 49 -2.16 -5.52 13.22
CA ILE A 49 -2.47 -6.78 13.90
C ILE A 49 -1.35 -7.78 13.65
N GLU A 50 -0.83 -8.35 14.74
CA GLU A 50 0.22 -9.37 14.68
C GLU A 50 -0.26 -10.68 15.32
N PRO A 51 -0.15 -11.82 14.60
CA PRO A 51 -0.47 -13.12 15.17
C PRO A 51 0.62 -13.53 16.18
N ASN A 52 0.21 -14.12 17.31
CA ASN A 52 1.17 -14.62 18.31
C ASN A 52 1.94 -15.85 17.84
N THR A 53 1.34 -16.68 16.98
CA THR A 53 1.95 -17.92 16.48
C THR A 53 1.75 -18.06 14.98
N LYS A 54 2.62 -18.85 14.32
CA LYS A 54 2.45 -19.19 12.89
C LYS A 54 1.13 -19.92 12.62
N GLY A 55 0.65 -20.74 13.56
CA GLY A 55 -0.63 -21.44 13.41
C GLY A 55 -1.83 -20.49 13.50
N ASP A 56 -1.68 -19.36 14.18
CA ASP A 56 -2.70 -18.32 14.23
C ASP A 56 -2.66 -17.39 13.02
N GLN A 57 -1.55 -17.33 12.29
CA GLN A 57 -1.46 -16.57 11.04
C GLN A 57 -2.43 -17.09 9.98
N GLU A 58 -2.53 -18.41 9.79
CA GLU A 58 -3.47 -19.01 8.83
C GLU A 58 -4.94 -18.80 9.24
N LYS A 59 -5.22 -18.92 10.55
CA LYS A 59 -6.55 -18.67 11.09
C LYS A 59 -6.93 -17.20 10.99
N LEU A 60 -5.99 -16.29 11.23
CA LEU A 60 -6.17 -14.85 11.12
C LEU A 60 -6.53 -14.48 9.67
N SER A 61 -5.79 -15.00 8.69
CA SER A 61 -6.10 -14.78 7.27
C SER A 61 -7.51 -15.28 6.91
N THR A 62 -7.90 -16.46 7.41
CA THR A 62 -9.23 -17.02 7.17
C THR A 62 -10.34 -16.20 7.85
N ALA A 63 -10.09 -15.71 9.07
CA ALA A 63 -11.02 -14.88 9.81
C ALA A 63 -11.23 -13.53 9.13
N ILE A 64 -10.15 -12.89 8.69
CA ILE A 64 -10.17 -11.63 7.95
C ILE A 64 -10.99 -11.76 6.67
N GLN A 65 -10.80 -12.83 5.90
CA GLN A 65 -11.57 -13.05 4.65
C GLN A 65 -13.07 -13.14 4.91
N LYS A 66 -13.49 -13.85 5.96
CA LYS A 66 -14.91 -13.94 6.33
C LYS A 66 -15.46 -12.61 6.82
N LEU A 67 -14.72 -11.90 7.67
CA LEU A 67 -15.14 -10.60 8.19
C LEU A 67 -15.23 -9.53 7.10
N SER A 68 -14.31 -9.54 6.13
CA SER A 68 -14.34 -8.63 4.97
C SER A 68 -15.52 -8.93 4.03
N ALA A 69 -15.95 -10.19 3.93
CA ALA A 69 -17.16 -10.54 3.18
C ALA A 69 -18.46 -10.10 3.88
N GLU A 70 -18.45 -10.04 5.21
CA GLU A 70 -19.58 -9.53 6.00
C GLU A 70 -19.64 -8.00 5.99
N ASP A 71 -18.49 -7.33 6.15
CA ASP A 71 -18.38 -5.88 6.21
C ASP A 71 -17.42 -5.32 5.15
N PRO A 72 -17.94 -4.70 4.08
CA PRO A 72 -17.12 -4.08 3.02
C PRO A 72 -16.39 -2.81 3.48
N THR A 73 -16.73 -2.24 4.64
CA THR A 73 -16.01 -1.09 5.23
C THR A 73 -14.72 -1.52 5.94
N PHE A 74 -14.54 -2.82 6.16
CA PHE A 74 -13.33 -3.38 6.75
C PHE A 74 -12.31 -3.69 5.65
N GLN A 75 -11.22 -2.91 5.63
CA GLN A 75 -10.15 -3.10 4.67
C GLN A 75 -8.92 -3.70 5.35
N VAL A 76 -8.26 -4.61 4.64
CA VAL A 76 -7.00 -5.22 5.10
C VAL A 76 -5.94 -5.02 4.04
N SER A 77 -4.79 -4.54 4.47
CA SER A 77 -3.59 -4.40 3.65
C SER A 77 -2.42 -5.06 4.35
N LEU A 78 -1.50 -5.61 3.57
CA LEU A 78 -0.20 -6.03 4.06
C LEU A 78 0.77 -4.88 3.82
N ASN A 79 1.46 -4.42 4.86
CA ASN A 79 2.53 -3.47 4.70
C ASN A 79 3.79 -4.21 4.22
N GLU A 80 4.25 -3.91 3.01
CA GLU A 80 5.43 -4.57 2.42
C GLU A 80 6.74 -4.16 3.10
N ASP A 81 6.80 -2.96 3.68
CA ASP A 81 7.99 -2.44 4.36
C ASP A 81 8.19 -3.06 5.75
N THR A 82 7.09 -3.26 6.51
CA THR A 82 7.16 -3.81 7.87
C THR A 82 6.78 -5.29 7.95
N GLY A 83 6.19 -5.85 6.89
CA GLY A 83 5.64 -7.21 6.87
C GLY A 83 4.43 -7.41 7.78
N GLN A 84 3.83 -6.32 8.28
CA GLN A 84 2.71 -6.36 9.22
C GLN A 84 1.37 -6.32 8.47
N THR A 85 0.37 -7.03 9.00
CA THR A 85 -1.01 -6.91 8.52
C THR A 85 -1.63 -5.67 9.15
N ILE A 86 -2.11 -4.75 8.32
CA ILE A 86 -2.83 -3.54 8.74
C ILE A 86 -4.31 -3.76 8.48
N ILE A 87 -5.11 -3.52 9.51
CA ILE A 87 -6.57 -3.53 9.44
C ILE A 87 -7.07 -2.09 9.55
N ALA A 88 -8.01 -1.70 8.69
CA ALA A 88 -8.59 -0.38 8.66
C ALA A 88 -10.12 -0.46 8.79
N GLY A 89 -10.67 0.48 9.55
CA GLY A 89 -12.10 0.56 9.81
C GLY A 89 -12.58 1.98 10.07
N MET A 90 -13.90 2.14 10.15
CA MET A 90 -14.54 3.45 10.33
C MET A 90 -14.30 4.10 11.70
N GLY A 91 -13.87 3.35 12.71
CA GLY A 91 -13.62 3.89 14.04
C GLY A 91 -13.03 2.87 15.03
N GLU A 92 -12.61 3.34 16.20
CA GLU A 92 -12.01 2.53 17.26
C GLU A 92 -12.93 1.42 17.74
N LEU A 93 -14.21 1.75 18.01
CA LEU A 93 -15.21 0.76 18.43
C LEU A 93 -15.43 -0.35 17.39
N HIS A 94 -15.39 0.00 16.10
CA HIS A 94 -15.55 -0.99 15.04
C HIS A 94 -14.40 -2.00 15.07
N LEU A 95 -13.16 -1.53 15.19
CA LEU A 95 -11.98 -2.38 15.25
C LEU A 95 -11.96 -3.24 16.52
N ASP A 96 -12.37 -2.70 17.68
CA ASP A 96 -12.45 -3.45 18.92
C ASP A 96 -13.44 -4.62 18.83
N ILE A 97 -14.61 -4.39 18.24
CA ILE A 97 -15.63 -5.44 18.03
C ILE A 97 -15.10 -6.52 17.09
N LEU A 98 -14.40 -6.13 16.01
CA LEU A 98 -13.83 -7.09 15.06
C LEU A 98 -12.74 -7.95 15.71
N VAL A 99 -11.86 -7.36 16.52
CA VAL A 99 -10.83 -8.08 17.27
C VAL A 99 -11.46 -9.05 18.27
N ASP A 100 -12.50 -8.63 18.99
CA ASP A 100 -13.24 -9.49 19.92
C ASP A 100 -13.96 -10.64 19.18
N ARG A 101 -14.58 -10.39 18.02
CA ARG A 101 -15.17 -11.45 17.17
C ARG A 101 -14.10 -12.43 16.68
N MET A 102 -12.93 -11.95 16.23
CA MET A 102 -11.80 -12.82 15.84
C MET A 102 -11.36 -13.74 16.98
N ARG A 103 -11.27 -13.21 18.21
CA ARG A 103 -10.92 -14.00 19.40
C ARG A 103 -12.00 -15.01 19.76
N ARG A 104 -13.28 -14.63 19.72
CA ARG A 104 -14.41 -15.50 20.13
C ARG A 104 -14.76 -16.57 19.10
N GLU A 105 -14.90 -16.18 17.84
CA GLU A 105 -15.38 -17.06 16.77
C GLU A 105 -14.24 -17.93 16.21
N PHE A 106 -13.04 -17.37 16.04
CA PHE A 106 -11.93 -18.04 15.36
C PHE A 106 -10.83 -18.50 16.31
N LYS A 107 -10.91 -18.17 17.62
CA LYS A 107 -9.90 -18.50 18.64
C LYS A 107 -8.49 -18.06 18.23
N VAL A 108 -8.41 -16.89 17.60
CA VAL A 108 -7.15 -16.29 17.17
C VAL A 108 -6.64 -15.38 18.27
N GLU A 109 -5.45 -15.68 18.79
CA GLU A 109 -4.74 -14.76 19.67
C GLU A 109 -3.85 -13.84 18.84
N ALA A 110 -4.30 -12.60 18.66
CA ALA A 110 -3.55 -11.55 17.99
C ALA A 110 -3.35 -10.35 18.90
N ASN A 111 -2.19 -9.71 18.76
CA ASN A 111 -1.87 -8.44 19.39
C ASN A 111 -2.26 -7.30 18.47
N VAL A 112 -2.80 -6.27 19.08
CA VAL A 112 -3.27 -5.07 18.40
C VAL A 112 -2.34 -3.94 18.79
N GLY A 113 -1.70 -3.32 17.79
CA GLY A 113 -0.75 -2.24 17.99
C GLY A 113 -1.05 -1.06 17.09
N LYS A 114 -0.54 0.13 17.44
CA LYS A 114 -0.59 1.26 16.51
C LYS A 114 0.20 0.89 15.25
N PRO A 115 -0.32 1.20 14.06
CA PRO A 115 0.38 0.88 12.83
C PRO A 115 1.71 1.64 12.83
N GLN A 116 2.78 0.97 12.45
CA GLN A 116 4.03 1.67 12.23
C GLN A 116 3.84 2.58 11.01
N VAL A 117 4.12 3.87 11.22
CA VAL A 117 4.12 4.84 10.13
C VAL A 117 5.33 4.52 9.27
N ALA A 118 5.10 4.21 7.99
CA ALA A 118 6.16 4.16 7.00
C ALA A 118 6.68 5.59 6.81
N TYR A 119 7.66 5.97 7.61
CA TYR A 119 8.34 7.24 7.45
C TYR A 119 9.00 7.27 6.08
N ARG A 120 8.98 8.44 5.44
CA ARG A 120 9.70 8.68 4.20
C ARG A 120 10.69 9.81 4.45
N GLU A 121 11.83 9.72 3.78
CA GLU A 121 12.84 10.77 3.87
C GLU A 121 12.65 11.77 2.72
N THR A 122 12.96 13.03 2.98
CA THR A 122 13.08 14.03 1.91
C THR A 122 14.16 15.03 2.27
N ILE A 123 14.76 15.64 1.25
CA ILE A 123 15.76 16.68 1.43
C ILE A 123 15.07 18.04 1.61
N LYS A 124 15.66 18.95 2.38
CA LYS A 124 15.15 20.33 2.53
C LYS A 124 15.94 21.36 1.74
N ARG A 125 17.19 21.06 1.39
CA ARG A 125 18.10 22.00 0.72
C ARG A 125 18.46 21.46 -0.65
N ALA A 126 18.40 22.34 -1.65
CA ALA A 126 18.93 22.02 -2.96
C ALA A 126 20.46 22.00 -2.93
N VAL A 127 21.04 20.97 -3.55
CA VAL A 127 22.48 20.82 -3.79
C VAL A 127 22.68 20.97 -5.29
N GLU A 128 23.24 22.10 -5.72
CA GLU A 128 23.33 22.42 -7.15
C GLU A 128 24.44 21.68 -7.89
N ARG A 129 25.48 21.21 -7.19
CA ARG A 129 26.63 20.51 -7.79
C ARG A 129 27.20 19.49 -6.82
N HIS A 130 26.92 18.22 -7.08
CA HIS A 130 27.60 17.11 -6.43
C HIS A 130 28.43 16.34 -7.46
N ASP A 131 29.76 16.38 -7.31
CA ASP A 131 30.70 15.66 -8.17
C ASP A 131 31.03 14.30 -7.56
N TYR A 132 30.61 13.23 -8.23
CA TYR A 132 30.95 11.86 -7.84
C TYR A 132 31.87 11.24 -8.89
N THR A 133 33.01 10.71 -8.46
CA THR A 133 33.96 10.01 -9.34
C THR A 133 34.09 8.56 -8.88
N HIS A 134 33.52 7.64 -9.64
CA HIS A 134 33.69 6.21 -9.45
C HIS A 134 34.93 5.75 -10.22
N LYS A 135 35.94 5.27 -9.50
CA LYS A 135 37.15 4.65 -10.09
C LYS A 135 37.39 3.32 -9.42
N LYS A 136 37.11 2.23 -10.13
CA LYS A 136 37.35 0.86 -9.65
C LYS A 136 38.17 0.09 -10.67
N GLN A 137 39.29 -0.45 -10.22
CA GLN A 137 40.22 -1.23 -11.02
C GLN A 137 40.38 -2.60 -10.38
N THR A 138 39.42 -3.49 -10.66
CA THR A 138 39.47 -4.90 -10.26
C THR A 138 39.88 -5.73 -11.47
N GLY A 139 41.18 -6.01 -11.60
CA GLY A 139 41.75 -7.11 -12.42
C GLY A 139 41.53 -7.11 -13.95
N GLY A 140 40.64 -6.29 -14.52
CA GLY A 140 40.30 -6.21 -15.94
C GLY A 140 40.06 -4.77 -16.42
N SER A 141 39.27 -4.57 -17.48
CA SER A 141 38.92 -3.22 -18.01
C SER A 141 38.45 -2.30 -16.88
N GLY A 142 39.23 -1.26 -16.59
CA GLY A 142 38.95 -0.34 -15.49
C GLY A 142 37.63 0.38 -15.69
N GLN A 143 36.85 0.50 -14.62
CA GLN A 143 35.62 1.29 -14.60
C GLN A 143 35.93 2.70 -14.11
N PHE A 144 35.65 3.69 -14.95
CA PHE A 144 35.76 5.10 -14.62
C PHE A 144 34.47 5.82 -15.01
N ALA A 145 33.80 6.41 -14.02
CA ALA A 145 32.65 7.27 -14.26
C ALA A 145 32.80 8.53 -13.41
N LYS A 146 32.58 9.69 -14.02
CA LYS A 146 32.46 10.96 -13.31
C LYS A 146 31.10 11.55 -13.62
N ILE A 147 30.31 11.78 -12.59
CA ILE A 147 28.94 12.29 -12.70
C ILE A 147 28.86 13.56 -11.86
N GLN A 148 28.24 14.59 -12.43
CA GLN A 148 27.86 15.79 -11.70
C GLN A 148 26.34 15.82 -11.65
N ILE A 149 25.78 15.83 -10.44
CA ILE A 149 24.33 15.77 -10.22
C ILE A 149 23.92 16.99 -9.41
N ALA A 150 22.81 17.61 -9.80
CA ALA A 150 22.11 18.57 -8.95
C ALA A 150 20.85 17.89 -8.38
N ILE A 151 20.65 18.03 -7.06
CA ILE A 151 19.53 17.40 -6.35
C ILE A 151 18.75 18.52 -5.66
N ALA A 152 17.45 18.63 -5.91
CA ALA A 152 16.57 19.62 -5.31
C ALA A 152 15.31 18.95 -4.73
N PRO A 153 14.74 19.48 -3.63
CA PRO A 153 13.44 19.03 -3.16
C PRO A 153 12.36 19.34 -4.18
N LEU A 154 11.42 18.41 -4.36
CA LEU A 154 10.20 18.58 -5.15
C LEU A 154 9.00 18.64 -4.20
N ASP A 155 8.04 19.50 -4.52
CA ASP A 155 6.83 19.65 -3.71
C ASP A 155 5.93 18.43 -3.92
N THR A 156 5.80 17.60 -2.87
CA THR A 156 5.07 16.32 -2.91
C THR A 156 3.56 16.49 -3.12
N SER A 157 3.09 17.74 -3.19
CA SER A 157 1.71 18.16 -3.42
C SER A 157 1.17 17.77 -4.81
N GLU A 158 2.03 17.57 -5.82
CA GLU A 158 1.60 17.23 -7.19
C GLU A 158 1.59 15.72 -7.50
N GLY A 159 1.86 14.86 -6.51
CA GLY A 159 1.83 13.40 -6.69
C GLY A 159 3.03 12.81 -7.44
N GLU A 160 3.93 13.65 -7.96
CA GLU A 160 5.20 13.22 -8.56
C GLU A 160 6.21 12.90 -7.44
N MET A 161 6.51 11.61 -7.26
CA MET A 161 7.46 11.16 -6.24
C MET A 161 8.92 11.26 -6.69
N TYR A 162 9.16 11.43 -8.00
CA TYR A 162 10.48 11.45 -8.63
C TYR A 162 10.44 12.21 -9.97
N GLU A 163 11.33 13.19 -10.17
CA GLU A 163 11.51 13.87 -11.47
C GLU A 163 12.99 13.88 -11.88
N PHE A 164 13.29 13.32 -13.05
CA PHE A 164 14.63 13.30 -13.66
C PHE A 164 14.68 14.20 -14.89
N GLU A 165 15.40 15.31 -14.80
CA GLU A 165 15.66 16.22 -15.91
C GLU A 165 17.09 16.00 -16.42
N ASN A 166 17.27 15.72 -17.71
CA ASN A 166 18.62 15.57 -18.26
C ASN A 166 19.11 16.88 -18.89
N LYS A 167 20.06 17.58 -18.24
CA LYS A 167 20.73 18.78 -18.80
C LYS A 167 22.10 18.52 -19.42
N VAL A 168 22.41 17.27 -19.80
CA VAL A 168 23.72 16.91 -20.37
C VAL A 168 23.85 17.50 -21.78
N THR A 169 24.50 18.67 -21.87
CA THR A 169 24.89 19.30 -23.12
C THR A 169 26.26 18.84 -23.59
N GLY A 170 26.41 18.55 -24.89
CA GLY A 170 27.71 18.40 -25.55
C GLY A 170 28.32 16.99 -25.60
N GLY A 171 27.52 15.92 -25.50
CA GLY A 171 27.99 14.55 -25.75
C GLY A 171 29.04 14.01 -24.78
N ARG A 172 29.23 14.66 -23.63
CA ARG A 172 30.20 14.27 -22.57
C ARG A 172 29.88 12.91 -21.94
N ILE A 173 28.64 12.46 -22.04
CA ILE A 173 28.18 11.14 -21.59
C ILE A 173 27.40 10.52 -22.75
N PRO A 174 27.73 9.29 -23.20
CA PRO A 174 26.94 8.58 -24.19
C PRO A 174 25.51 8.38 -23.68
N ARG A 175 24.52 8.57 -24.56
CA ARG A 175 23.10 8.51 -24.16
C ARG A 175 22.66 7.14 -23.62
N GLU A 176 23.41 6.10 -23.96
CA GLU A 176 23.19 4.72 -23.50
C GLU A 176 23.44 4.56 -21.98
N TYR A 177 24.30 5.38 -21.37
CA TYR A 177 24.60 5.30 -19.94
C TYR A 177 23.69 6.16 -19.05
N ILE A 178 22.90 7.07 -19.64
CA ILE A 178 21.93 7.90 -18.91
C ILE A 178 20.91 7.05 -18.13
N PRO A 179 20.22 6.05 -18.73
CA PRO A 179 19.26 5.23 -18.00
C PRO A 179 19.93 4.37 -16.91
N SER A 180 21.19 3.95 -17.10
CA SER A 180 21.92 3.21 -16.05
C SER A 180 22.25 4.08 -14.84
N VAL A 181 22.53 5.37 -15.05
CA VAL A 181 22.73 6.34 -13.96
C VAL A 181 21.42 6.62 -13.24
N ASP A 182 20.31 6.78 -13.98
CA ASP A 182 18.96 6.95 -13.42
C ASP A 182 18.54 5.74 -12.57
N ALA A 183 18.72 4.52 -13.08
CA ALA A 183 18.44 3.29 -12.34
C ALA A 183 19.27 3.15 -11.07
N GLY A 184 20.58 3.46 -11.12
CA GLY A 184 21.44 3.42 -9.92
C GLY A 184 21.07 4.50 -8.89
N ILE A 185 20.52 5.61 -9.35
CA ILE A 185 19.98 6.67 -8.49
C ILE A 185 18.67 6.23 -7.84
N GLN A 186 17.76 5.61 -8.58
CA GLN A 186 16.50 5.07 -8.06
C GLN A 186 16.75 3.97 -7.03
N ASP A 187 17.72 3.09 -7.29
CA ASP A 187 18.11 2.04 -6.34
C ASP A 187 18.65 2.64 -5.04
N ALA A 188 19.53 3.64 -5.13
CA ALA A 188 20.06 4.36 -3.97
C ALA A 188 19.02 5.25 -3.25
N LEU A 189 17.84 5.46 -3.83
CA LEU A 189 16.74 6.20 -3.20
C LEU A 189 15.87 5.30 -2.31
N ASN A 190 15.93 3.97 -2.49
CA ASN A 190 15.21 3.03 -1.63
C ASN A 190 15.82 3.00 -0.22
N ASP A 191 17.13 3.19 -0.10
CA ASP A 191 17.85 3.24 1.18
C ASP A 191 18.18 4.69 1.59
N GLY A 192 17.32 5.27 2.43
CA GLY A 192 17.53 6.60 3.01
C GLY A 192 18.76 6.71 3.90
N VAL A 193 19.41 7.87 3.89
CA VAL A 193 20.68 8.11 4.60
C VAL A 193 20.49 8.27 6.11
N LEU A 194 19.29 8.67 6.57
CA LEU A 194 19.05 8.92 8.00
C LEU A 194 18.60 7.67 8.76
N ALA A 195 17.67 6.92 8.21
CA ALA A 195 17.03 5.79 8.87
C ALA A 195 16.70 4.62 7.92
N GLY A 196 17.21 4.63 6.68
CA GLY A 196 16.99 3.55 5.71
C GLY A 196 15.60 3.55 5.09
N TYR A 197 14.84 4.64 5.20
CA TYR A 197 13.52 4.74 4.59
C TYR A 197 13.61 5.26 3.15
N PRO A 198 12.66 4.89 2.27
CA PRO A 198 12.65 5.37 0.90
C PRO A 198 12.56 6.89 0.85
N VAL A 199 13.45 7.50 0.08
CA VAL A 199 13.54 8.95 -0.07
C VAL A 199 12.63 9.40 -1.23
N VAL A 200 11.67 10.28 -0.96
CA VAL A 200 10.68 10.75 -1.94
C VAL A 200 10.71 12.27 -2.11
N GLY A 201 10.15 12.75 -3.23
CA GLY A 201 10.02 14.17 -3.50
C GLY A 201 11.34 14.82 -3.86
N ILE A 202 12.06 14.22 -4.82
CA ILE A 202 13.34 14.73 -5.29
C ILE A 202 13.30 15.00 -6.79
N LYS A 203 13.65 16.23 -7.16
CA LYS A 203 13.99 16.64 -8.52
C LYS A 203 15.50 16.54 -8.73
N ARG A 204 15.94 15.84 -9.77
CA ARG A 204 17.37 15.79 -10.14
C ARG A 204 17.56 16.35 -11.54
N ARG A 205 18.61 17.17 -11.72
CA ARG A 205 18.96 17.77 -13.02
C ARG A 205 20.44 17.58 -13.38
#